data_AF-A0A6G0UDW6-F1
#
_entry.id   AF-A0A6G0UDW6-F1
#
_cell.length_a   1.000
_cell.length_b   1.000
_cell.length_c   1.000
_cell.angle_alpha   90.00
_cell.angle_beta   90.00
_cell.angle_gamma   90.00
#
_symmetry.space_group_name_H-M   'P 1'
#
loop_
_entity.id
_entity.type
_entity.pdbx_description
1 polymer ?
#
loop_
_entity_poly.entity_id
_entity_poly.type
_entity_poly.pdbx_seq_one_letter_code
_entity_poly.pdbx_strand_id
1 'polypeptide(L)'
;MCYRTREYLFAAEILAPWLADDDGFVKAVAIAGSFDRMAYLIFALYATAVILGFYGFAVWCNFKVLRCLREKTNLGPVVTVIRPAHADIQNQFSRTLICQAVVPLFTFAIPVFFIVFSVLSRISIDPGFSTAFGLMFTYIPTGNALSVLFFLKSYRKRGIHFIKNGIRSFFKHQTSTISTTF
;
A
#
# COMPACT_ATOMS: atom_id res chain seq x y z
N MET A 1 -17.58 29.29 4.32
CA MET A 1 -16.32 29.93 3.86
C MET A 1 -15.80 31.00 4.85
N CYS A 2 -15.96 30.84 6.18
CA CYS A 2 -15.64 31.93 7.14
C CYS A 2 -14.79 31.51 8.36
N TYR A 3 -14.22 30.31 8.38
CA TYR A 3 -13.35 29.85 9.48
C TYR A 3 -11.86 29.89 9.16
N ARG A 4 -11.49 29.81 7.87
CA ARG A 4 -10.08 29.76 7.46
C ARG A 4 -9.39 31.13 7.50
N THR A 5 -10.14 32.23 7.43
CA THR A 5 -9.59 33.59 7.40
C THR A 5 -9.12 34.10 8.77
N ARG A 6 -9.71 33.59 9.88
CA ARG A 6 -9.34 34.02 11.24
C ARG A 6 -8.01 33.43 11.71
N GLU A 7 -7.68 32.21 11.31
CA GLU A 7 -6.40 31.57 11.68
C GLU A 7 -5.21 32.27 11.00
N TYR A 8 -5.37 32.75 9.77
CA TYR A 8 -4.33 33.54 9.08
C TYR A 8 -4.19 34.96 9.64
N LEU A 9 -5.28 35.59 10.10
CA LEU A 9 -5.23 36.91 10.74
C LEU A 9 -4.58 36.86 12.13
N PHE A 10 -4.85 35.82 12.91
CA PHE A 10 -4.23 35.62 14.22
C PHE A 10 -2.74 35.24 14.09
N ALA A 11 -2.39 34.44 13.08
CA ALA A 11 -1.00 34.19 12.73
C ALA A 11 -0.29 35.49 12.28
N ALA A 12 -0.93 36.33 11.48
CA ALA A 12 -0.36 37.59 11.00
C ALA A 12 -0.09 38.61 12.12
N GLU A 13 -0.97 38.72 13.13
CA GLU A 13 -0.74 39.60 14.29
C GLU A 13 0.39 39.11 15.21
N ILE A 14 0.55 37.79 15.37
CA ILE A 14 1.63 37.19 16.19
C ILE A 14 2.97 37.23 15.45
N LEU A 15 2.96 37.11 14.12
CA LEU A 15 4.16 37.16 13.28
C LEU A 15 4.59 38.59 12.91
N ALA A 16 3.74 39.62 13.09
CA ALA A 16 4.06 41.01 12.77
C ALA A 16 5.34 41.56 13.45
N PRO A 17 5.63 41.25 14.74
CA PRO A 17 6.89 41.65 15.38
C PRO A 17 8.11 40.88 14.84
N TRP A 18 7.91 39.65 14.36
CA TRP A 18 8.95 38.79 13.77
C TRP A 18 9.24 39.10 12.30
N LEU A 19 8.30 39.75 11.61
CA LEU A 19 8.45 40.28 10.25
C LEU A 19 9.12 41.65 10.21
N ALA A 20 9.23 42.34 11.35
CA ALA A 20 9.91 43.63 11.47
C ALA A 20 11.44 43.51 11.57
N ASP A 21 11.94 42.29 11.80
CA ASP A 21 13.36 41.95 11.84
C ASP A 21 13.64 41.05 10.61
N ASP A 22 14.43 41.54 9.64
CA ASP A 22 14.69 40.84 8.37
C ASP A 22 15.23 39.40 8.58
N ASP A 23 15.89 39.16 9.72
CA ASP A 23 16.41 37.85 10.12
C ASP A 23 15.39 36.96 10.87
N GLY A 24 14.36 37.56 11.46
CA GLY A 24 13.36 36.89 12.30
C GLY A 24 12.42 36.00 11.48
N PHE A 25 11.89 36.53 10.38
CA PHE A 25 11.02 35.79 9.46
C PHE A 25 11.75 34.60 8.83
N VAL A 26 13.00 34.80 8.38
CA VAL A 26 13.82 33.73 7.79
C VAL A 26 14.10 32.63 8.80
N LYS A 27 14.41 32.97 10.06
CA LYS A 27 14.58 31.97 11.14
C LYS A 27 13.27 31.24 11.47
N ALA A 28 12.14 31.94 11.55
CA ALA A 28 10.84 31.32 11.82
C ALA A 28 10.43 30.34 10.70
N VAL A 29 10.63 30.71 9.43
CA VAL A 29 10.40 29.84 8.26
C VAL A 29 11.36 28.65 8.27
N ALA A 30 12.63 28.85 8.61
CA ALA A 30 13.60 27.77 8.72
C ALA A 30 13.25 26.78 9.86
N ILE A 31 12.77 27.29 11.00
CA ILE A 31 12.34 26.48 12.14
C ILE A 31 11.07 25.69 11.77
N ALA A 32 10.06 26.34 11.18
CA ALA A 32 8.83 25.69 10.72
C ALA A 32 9.12 24.60 9.67
N GLY A 33 9.97 24.91 8.68
CA GLY A 33 10.42 23.94 7.67
C GLY A 33 11.27 22.80 8.26
N SER A 34 12.01 23.04 9.35
CA SER A 34 12.77 22.00 10.05
C SER A 34 11.86 21.05 10.86
N PHE A 35 10.78 21.59 11.43
CA PHE A 35 9.80 20.82 12.21
C PHE A 35 9.02 19.86 11.33
N ASP A 36 8.60 20.33 10.14
CA ASP A 36 7.96 19.47 9.13
C ASP A 36 8.89 18.33 8.70
N ARG A 37 10.17 18.62 8.39
CA ARG A 37 11.14 17.59 7.98
C ARG A 37 11.35 16.51 9.05
N MET A 38 11.40 16.90 10.32
CA MET A 38 11.55 15.95 11.43
C MET A 38 10.29 15.08 11.61
N ALA A 39 9.11 15.67 11.50
CA ALA A 39 7.85 14.92 11.54
C ALA A 39 7.77 13.89 10.39
N TYR A 40 8.15 14.29 9.17
CA TYR A 40 8.22 13.39 8.01
C TYR A 40 9.22 12.25 8.22
N LEU A 41 10.41 12.55 8.76
CA LEU A 41 11.41 11.52 9.06
C LEU A 41 10.90 10.52 10.10
N ILE A 42 10.30 11.00 11.18
CA ILE A 42 9.73 10.14 12.24
C ILE A 42 8.61 9.27 11.67
N PHE A 43 7.70 9.84 10.89
CA PHE A 43 6.63 9.09 10.24
C PHE A 43 7.18 8.05 9.26
N ALA A 44 8.15 8.42 8.41
CA ALA A 44 8.78 7.51 7.47
C ALA A 44 9.49 6.35 8.20
N LEU A 45 10.27 6.63 9.24
CA LEU A 45 10.95 5.61 10.04
C LEU A 45 9.97 4.68 10.76
N TYR A 46 8.91 5.24 11.35
CA TYR A 46 7.86 4.46 12.00
C TYR A 46 7.14 3.55 10.99
N ALA A 47 6.68 4.11 9.86
CA ALA A 47 6.04 3.34 8.80
C ALA A 47 6.96 2.22 8.29
N THR A 48 8.26 2.51 8.14
CA THR A 48 9.26 1.52 7.73
C THR A 48 9.41 0.39 8.74
N ALA A 49 9.58 0.71 10.02
CA ALA A 49 9.72 -0.29 11.07
C ALA A 49 8.49 -1.19 11.16
N VAL A 50 7.29 -0.60 11.04
CA VAL A 50 6.01 -1.33 11.01
C VAL A 50 5.93 -2.22 9.78
N ILE A 51 6.17 -1.70 8.57
CA ILE A 51 6.08 -2.46 7.32
C ILE A 51 7.11 -3.60 7.31
N LEU A 52 8.38 -3.31 7.58
CA LEU A 52 9.43 -4.34 7.61
C LEU A 52 9.13 -5.40 8.68
N GLY A 53 8.67 -4.99 9.87
CA GLY A 53 8.30 -5.90 10.94
C GLY A 53 7.14 -6.82 10.57
N PHE A 54 6.00 -6.25 10.18
CA PHE A 54 4.80 -7.03 9.86
C PHE A 54 4.99 -7.90 8.62
N TYR A 55 5.53 -7.34 7.53
CA TYR A 55 5.71 -8.09 6.29
C TYR A 55 6.87 -9.07 6.38
N GLY A 56 7.95 -8.74 7.08
CA GLY A 56 9.04 -9.67 7.38
C GLY A 56 8.55 -10.87 8.21
N PHE A 57 7.75 -10.61 9.24
CA PHE A 57 7.12 -11.67 10.04
C PHE A 57 6.15 -12.52 9.20
N ALA A 58 5.35 -11.91 8.33
CA ALA A 58 4.46 -12.62 7.43
C ALA A 58 5.23 -13.55 6.48
N VAL A 59 6.33 -13.07 5.89
CA VAL A 59 7.21 -13.90 5.03
C VAL A 59 7.78 -15.07 5.83
N TRP A 60 8.30 -14.81 7.04
CA TRP A 60 8.86 -15.86 7.90
C TRP A 60 7.83 -16.93 8.26
N CYS A 61 6.63 -16.53 8.68
CA CYS A 61 5.52 -17.45 8.96
C CYS A 61 5.17 -18.31 7.73
N ASN A 62 5.05 -17.70 6.55
CA ASN A 62 4.77 -18.41 5.31
C ASN A 62 5.88 -19.42 4.97
N PHE A 63 7.13 -19.03 5.13
CA PHE A 63 8.27 -19.91 4.87
C PHE A 63 8.32 -21.10 5.84
N LYS A 64 8.00 -20.87 7.12
CA LYS A 64 7.92 -21.92 8.14
C LYS A 64 6.81 -22.93 7.83
N VAL A 65 5.63 -22.46 7.40
CA VAL A 65 4.53 -23.33 6.96
C VAL A 65 4.93 -24.15 5.74
N LEU A 66 5.56 -23.53 4.73
CA LEU A 66 6.06 -24.23 3.54
C LEU A 66 7.08 -25.32 3.87
N ARG A 67 8.00 -25.06 4.80
CA ARG A 67 8.97 -26.07 5.26
C ARG A 67 8.27 -27.27 5.91
N CYS A 68 7.36 -27.02 6.86
CA CYS A 68 6.63 -28.08 7.54
C CYS A 68 5.80 -28.95 6.58
N LEU A 69 5.20 -28.32 5.56
CA LEU A 69 4.47 -29.05 4.52
C LEU A 69 5.40 -29.89 3.65
N ARG A 70 6.53 -29.34 3.22
CA ARG A 70 7.51 -30.07 2.40
C ARG A 70 8.10 -31.27 3.15
N GLU A 71 8.38 -31.12 4.44
CA GLU A 71 8.86 -32.21 5.29
C GLU A 71 7.83 -33.34 5.36
N LYS A 72 6.55 -33.03 5.61
CA LYS A 72 5.46 -34.02 5.62
C LYS A 72 5.26 -34.72 4.28
N THR A 73 5.51 -34.04 3.16
CA THR A 73 5.44 -34.64 1.81
C THR A 73 6.61 -35.59 1.53
N ASN A 74 7.79 -35.34 2.11
CA ASN A 74 9.00 -36.15 1.89
C ASN A 74 9.09 -37.40 2.80
N LEU A 75 8.27 -37.50 3.85
CA LEU A 75 8.28 -38.60 4.82
C LEU A 75 7.56 -39.89 4.38
N GLY A 76 7.24 -40.03 3.09
CA GLY A 76 6.80 -41.31 2.51
C GLY A 76 5.28 -41.58 2.50
N PRO A 77 4.86 -42.71 1.90
CA PRO A 77 3.55 -42.93 1.25
C PRO A 77 2.34 -43.07 2.19
N VAL A 78 2.50 -42.89 3.50
CA VAL A 78 1.40 -43.05 4.48
C VAL A 78 0.50 -41.80 4.55
N VAL A 79 0.96 -40.64 4.09
CA VAL A 79 0.14 -39.41 3.94
C VAL A 79 -0.41 -39.28 2.51
N THR A 80 -0.68 -40.39 1.83
CA THR A 80 -1.33 -40.41 0.51
C THR A 80 -2.83 -40.10 0.56
N VAL A 81 -3.39 -39.83 1.75
CA VAL A 81 -4.82 -39.48 1.91
C VAL A 81 -5.07 -37.96 1.80
N ILE A 82 -4.04 -37.11 1.92
CA ILE A 82 -4.19 -35.69 1.54
C ILE A 82 -4.09 -35.62 0.01
N ARG A 83 -5.24 -35.82 -0.63
CA ARG A 83 -5.48 -35.77 -2.09
C ARG A 83 -4.52 -34.79 -2.79
N PRO A 84 -3.85 -35.16 -3.89
CA PRO A 84 -2.91 -34.30 -4.62
C PRO A 84 -3.49 -32.92 -4.99
N ALA A 85 -4.82 -32.82 -5.12
CA ALA A 85 -5.53 -31.55 -5.29
C ALA A 85 -5.33 -30.54 -4.14
N HIS A 86 -5.21 -31.00 -2.88
CA HIS A 86 -5.01 -30.11 -1.74
C HIS A 86 -3.58 -29.56 -1.68
N ALA A 87 -2.58 -30.37 -2.03
CA ALA A 87 -1.19 -29.91 -2.10
C ALA A 87 -1.00 -28.80 -3.14
N ASP A 88 -1.64 -28.94 -4.31
CA ASP A 88 -1.60 -27.94 -5.39
C ASP A 88 -2.28 -26.62 -5.00
N ILE A 89 -3.43 -26.70 -4.32
CA ILE A 89 -4.14 -25.52 -3.80
C ILE A 89 -3.31 -24.83 -2.71
N GLN A 90 -2.71 -25.60 -1.81
CA GLN A 90 -1.92 -25.08 -0.71
C GLN A 90 -0.62 -24.42 -1.18
N ASN A 91 0.02 -24.99 -2.21
CA ASN A 91 1.18 -24.38 -2.86
C ASN A 91 0.79 -23.06 -3.56
N GLN A 92 -0.36 -23.01 -4.26
CA GLN A 92 -0.87 -21.77 -4.86
C GLN A 92 -1.15 -20.71 -3.79
N PHE A 93 -1.80 -21.08 -2.68
CA PHE A 93 -2.09 -20.17 -1.58
C PHE A 93 -0.79 -19.63 -0.96
N SER A 94 0.18 -20.50 -0.69
CA SER A 94 1.47 -20.11 -0.11
C SER A 94 2.27 -19.18 -1.03
N ARG A 95 2.32 -19.45 -2.35
CA ARG A 95 2.95 -18.54 -3.32
C ARG A 95 2.24 -17.20 -3.39
N THR A 96 0.90 -17.19 -3.29
CA THR A 96 0.10 -15.96 -3.26
C THR A 96 0.42 -15.13 -2.02
N LEU A 97 0.43 -15.75 -0.85
CA LEU A 97 0.78 -15.10 0.42
C LEU A 97 2.20 -14.53 0.41
N ILE A 98 3.17 -15.28 -0.12
CA ILE A 98 4.54 -14.76 -0.27
C ILE A 98 4.55 -13.56 -1.21
N CYS A 99 3.87 -13.64 -2.35
CA CYS A 99 3.81 -12.52 -3.30
C CYS A 99 3.15 -11.28 -2.66
N GLN A 100 2.04 -11.45 -1.94
CA GLN A 100 1.36 -10.39 -1.20
C GLN A 100 2.22 -9.79 -0.08
N ALA A 101 3.13 -10.58 0.50
CA ALA A 101 4.01 -10.07 1.54
C ALA A 101 5.25 -9.38 0.96
N VAL A 102 5.81 -9.92 -0.12
CA VAL A 102 7.04 -9.46 -0.75
C VAL A 102 6.83 -8.22 -1.62
N VAL A 103 5.71 -8.12 -2.34
CA VAL A 103 5.44 -6.98 -3.23
C VAL A 103 5.40 -5.66 -2.45
N PRO A 104 4.62 -5.52 -1.35
CA PRO A 104 4.67 -4.32 -0.51
C PRO A 104 6.07 -4.03 0.02
N LEU A 105 6.81 -5.06 0.44
CA LEU A 105 8.19 -4.90 0.91
C LEU A 105 9.07 -4.18 -0.13
N PHE A 106 9.06 -4.59 -1.39
CA PHE A 106 9.83 -3.93 -2.44
C PHE A 106 9.25 -2.58 -2.85
N THR A 107 7.93 -2.50 -3.01
CA THR A 107 7.24 -1.27 -3.43
C THR A 107 7.38 -0.15 -2.40
N PHE A 108 7.47 -0.46 -1.10
CA PHE A 108 7.64 0.54 -0.04
C PHE A 108 9.08 0.74 0.40
N ALA A 109 9.95 -0.28 0.34
CA ALA A 109 11.35 -0.09 0.71
C ALA A 109 12.03 0.97 -0.15
N ILE A 110 11.81 0.97 -1.47
CA ILE A 110 12.48 1.89 -2.38
C ILE A 110 12.10 3.36 -2.11
N PRO A 111 10.81 3.76 -2.07
CA PRO A 111 10.44 5.14 -1.77
C PRO A 111 10.82 5.57 -0.35
N VAL A 112 10.76 4.66 0.63
CA VAL A 112 11.23 4.92 1.99
C VAL A 112 12.71 5.24 2.01
N PHE A 113 13.53 4.39 1.38
CA PHE A 113 14.97 4.61 1.30
C PHE A 113 15.27 5.95 0.62
N PHE A 114 14.51 6.28 -0.43
CA PHE A 114 14.63 7.57 -1.10
C PHE A 114 14.27 8.75 -0.20
N ILE A 115 13.20 8.66 0.61
CA ILE A 115 12.81 9.71 1.57
C ILE A 115 13.90 9.88 2.63
N VAL A 116 14.35 8.78 3.25
CA VAL A 116 15.41 8.81 4.26
C VAL A 116 16.70 9.40 3.68
N PHE A 117 17.10 8.93 2.49
CA PHE A 117 18.28 9.43 1.79
C PHE A 117 18.17 10.93 1.45
N SER A 118 17.00 11.37 0.99
CA SER A 118 16.75 12.78 0.66
C SER A 118 16.81 13.67 1.91
N VAL A 119 16.25 13.22 3.04
CA VAL A 119 16.35 13.97 4.30
C VAL A 119 17.80 14.03 4.79
N LEU A 120 18.55 12.91 4.77
CA LEU A 120 19.96 12.87 5.17
C LEU A 120 20.84 13.74 4.26
N SER A 121 20.57 13.73 2.96
CA SER A 121 21.31 14.51 1.95
C SER A 121 20.83 15.97 1.86
N ARG A 122 19.86 16.38 2.70
CA ARG A 122 19.22 17.71 2.70
C ARG A 122 18.61 18.09 1.34
N ILE A 123 18.21 17.09 0.55
CA ILE A 123 17.49 17.29 -0.71
C ILE A 123 16.05 17.68 -0.35
N SER A 124 15.61 18.82 -0.88
CA SER A 124 14.24 19.29 -0.74
C SER A 124 13.30 18.32 -1.47
N ILE A 125 12.45 17.62 -0.72
CA ILE A 125 11.40 16.79 -1.29
C ILE A 125 10.19 17.68 -1.57
N ASP A 126 9.69 17.65 -2.81
CA ASP A 126 8.45 18.31 -3.20
C ASP A 126 7.28 17.73 -2.36
N PRO A 127 6.43 18.57 -1.74
CA PRO A 127 5.19 18.12 -1.08
C PRO A 127 4.28 17.23 -1.96
N GLY A 128 4.35 17.36 -3.28
CA GLY A 128 3.64 16.47 -4.21
C GLY A 128 4.13 15.02 -4.12
N PHE A 129 5.42 14.81 -3.88
CA PHE A 129 6.02 13.47 -3.76
C PHE A 129 5.61 12.78 -2.45
N SER A 130 5.56 13.49 -1.33
CA SER A 130 5.10 12.93 -0.05
C SER A 130 3.63 12.51 -0.11
N THR A 131 2.80 13.33 -0.77
CA THR A 131 1.37 13.04 -0.98
C THR A 131 1.19 11.81 -1.87
N ALA A 132 1.93 11.72 -2.98
CA ALA A 132 1.92 10.55 -3.86
C ALA A 132 2.37 9.27 -3.12
N PHE A 133 3.37 9.37 -2.24
CA PHE A 133 3.81 8.26 -1.40
C PHE A 133 2.72 7.81 -0.42
N GLY A 134 2.06 8.75 0.26
CA GLY A 134 0.91 8.47 1.13
C GLY A 134 -0.21 7.74 0.38
N LEU A 135 -0.48 8.13 -0.86
CA LEU A 135 -1.50 7.48 -1.70
C LEU A 135 -1.11 6.04 -2.09
N MET A 136 0.17 5.70 -2.23
CA MET A 136 0.58 4.32 -2.54
C MET A 136 0.11 3.31 -1.48
N PHE A 137 0.01 3.73 -0.20
CA PHE A 137 -0.53 2.87 0.87
C PHE A 137 -1.98 2.48 0.65
N THR A 138 -2.77 3.35 0.02
CA THR A 138 -4.19 3.07 -0.25
C THR A 138 -4.39 1.98 -1.31
N TYR A 139 -3.37 1.69 -2.12
CA TYR A 139 -3.41 0.65 -3.15
C TYR A 139 -3.02 -0.74 -2.64
N ILE A 140 -2.52 -0.89 -1.41
CA ILE A 140 -2.14 -2.20 -0.84
C ILE A 140 -3.31 -3.20 -0.85
N PRO A 141 -4.53 -2.84 -0.38
CA PRO A 141 -5.66 -3.78 -0.40
C PRO A 141 -6.02 -4.21 -1.82
N THR A 142 -5.94 -3.29 -2.78
CA THR A 142 -6.18 -3.55 -4.20
C THR A 142 -5.13 -4.51 -4.77
N GLY A 143 -3.85 -4.28 -4.50
CA GLY A 143 -2.76 -5.17 -4.88
C GLY A 143 -2.95 -6.57 -4.32
N ASN A 144 -3.30 -6.68 -3.03
CA ASN A 144 -3.57 -7.96 -2.39
C ASN A 144 -4.73 -8.70 -3.06
N ALA A 145 -5.84 -8.01 -3.35
CA ALA A 145 -6.99 -8.59 -4.04
C ALA A 145 -6.63 -9.08 -5.46
N LEU A 146 -5.84 -8.30 -6.20
CA LEU A 146 -5.35 -8.70 -7.52
C LEU A 146 -4.45 -9.93 -7.46
N SER A 147 -3.54 -10.01 -6.47
CA SER A 147 -2.71 -11.21 -6.28
C SER A 147 -3.57 -12.46 -6.08
N VAL A 148 -4.63 -12.40 -5.26
CA VAL A 148 -5.57 -13.53 -5.10
C VAL A 148 -6.19 -13.90 -6.44
N LEU A 149 -6.69 -12.90 -7.18
CA LEU A 149 -7.39 -13.11 -8.45
C LEU A 149 -6.49 -13.74 -9.52
N PHE A 150 -5.21 -13.35 -9.60
CA PHE A 150 -4.28 -13.85 -10.61
C PHE A 150 -3.65 -15.20 -10.25
N PHE A 151 -3.26 -15.40 -8.99
CA PHE A 151 -2.50 -16.59 -8.58
C PHE A 151 -3.39 -17.79 -8.21
N LEU A 152 -4.63 -17.58 -7.73
CA LEU A 152 -5.53 -18.67 -7.41
C LEU A 152 -6.42 -19.02 -8.60
N LYS A 153 -6.17 -20.18 -9.21
CA LYS A 153 -6.92 -20.67 -10.39
C LYS A 153 -8.44 -20.68 -10.16
N SER A 154 -8.87 -21.02 -8.95
CA SER A 154 -10.29 -21.05 -8.56
C SER A 154 -10.95 -19.67 -8.58
N TYR A 155 -10.24 -18.64 -8.12
CA TYR A 155 -10.74 -17.25 -8.11
C TYR A 155 -10.69 -16.65 -9.52
N ARG A 156 -9.64 -16.92 -10.29
CA ARG A 156 -9.53 -16.49 -11.69
C ARG A 156 -10.69 -16.97 -12.54
N LYS A 157 -11.03 -18.27 -12.46
CA LYS A 157 -12.13 -18.85 -13.23
C LYS A 157 -13.47 -18.22 -12.86
N ARG A 158 -13.73 -18.03 -11.57
CA ARG A 158 -14.96 -17.39 -11.08
C ARG A 158 -15.04 -15.91 -11.45
N GLY A 159 -13.94 -15.18 -11.36
CA GLY A 159 -13.83 -13.77 -11.75
C GLY A 159 -14.14 -13.57 -13.23
N ILE A 160 -13.52 -14.36 -14.11
CA ILE A 160 -13.80 -14.30 -15.56
C ILE A 160 -15.28 -14.62 -15.84
N HIS A 161 -15.84 -15.62 -15.18
CA HIS A 161 -17.26 -15.96 -15.34
C HIS A 161 -18.19 -14.82 -14.89
N PHE A 162 -17.88 -14.19 -13.75
CA PHE A 162 -18.64 -13.05 -13.23
C PHE A 162 -18.58 -11.85 -14.20
N ILE A 163 -17.38 -11.50 -14.67
CA ILE A 163 -17.17 -10.41 -15.64
C ILE A 163 -17.95 -10.69 -16.93
N LYS A 164 -17.83 -11.90 -17.48
CA LYS A 164 -18.53 -12.28 -18.72
C LYS A 164 -20.05 -12.19 -18.58
N ASN A 165 -20.59 -12.58 -17.43
CA ASN A 165 -22.02 -12.52 -17.16
C ASN A 165 -22.51 -11.09 -16.91
N GLY A 166 -21.73 -10.28 -16.20
CA GLY A 166 -22.02 -8.86 -15.99
C GLY A 166 -22.06 -8.08 -17.31
N ILE A 167 -21.06 -8.28 -18.17
CA ILE A 167 -21.01 -7.68 -19.51
C ILE A 167 -22.24 -8.11 -20.34
N ARG A 168 -22.56 -9.39 -20.35
CA ARG A 168 -23.75 -9.91 -21.06
C ARG A 168 -25.06 -9.31 -20.53
N SER A 169 -25.18 -9.14 -19.22
CA SER A 169 -26.34 -8.50 -18.58
C SER A 169 -26.47 -7.04 -18.96
N PHE A 170 -25.36 -6.31 -18.97
CA PHE A 170 -25.31 -4.89 -19.35
C PHE A 170 -25.76 -4.70 -20.81
N PHE A 171 -25.24 -5.51 -21.73
CA PHE A 171 -25.63 -5.45 -23.15
C PHE A 171 -27.09 -5.86 -23.39
N LYS A 172 -27.61 -6.87 -22.67
CA LYS A 172 -29.04 -7.22 -22.71
C LYS A 172 -29.92 -6.07 -22.23
N HIS A 173 -29.50 -5.37 -21.18
CA HIS A 173 -30.28 -4.26 -20.64
C HIS A 173 -30.35 -3.10 -21.64
N GLN A 174 -29.21 -2.71 -22.25
CA GLN A 174 -29.21 -1.68 -23.29
C GLN A 174 -30.08 -2.02 -24.51
N THR A 175 -30.08 -3.28 -24.97
CA THR A 175 -30.94 -3.69 -26.09
C THR A 175 -32.43 -3.63 -25.72
N SER A 176 -32.79 -3.98 -24.48
CA SER A 176 -34.18 -3.88 -24.02
C SER A 176 -34.68 -2.44 -23.87
N THR A 177 -33.83 -1.50 -23.47
CA THR A 177 -34.22 -0.08 -23.31
C THR A 177 -34.42 0.60 -24.66
N ILE A 178 -33.65 0.22 -25.69
CA ILE A 178 -33.79 0.78 -27.04
C ILE A 178 -35.11 0.31 -27.68
N SER A 179 -35.51 -0.94 -27.48
CA SER A 179 -36.77 -1.48 -28.05
C SER A 179 -38.06 -0.96 -27.42
N THR A 180 -38.02 -0.36 -26.22
CA THR A 180 -39.20 0.24 -25.56
C THR A 180 -39.37 1.74 -25.86
N THR A 181 -38.43 2.34 -26.59
CA THR A 181 -38.43 3.79 -26.88
C THR A 181 -38.80 4.07 -28.35
N PHE A 182 -39.14 3.05 -29.12
CA PHE A 182 -39.64 3.14 -30.50
C PHE A 182 -41.06 2.54 -30.60
#